data_AF-A0A931RV42-F1
#
_entry.id   AF-A0A931RV42-F1
#
_cell.length_a   1.000
_cell.length_b   1.000
_cell.length_c   1.000
_cell.angle_alpha   90.00
_cell.angle_beta   90.00
_cell.angle_gamma   90.00
#
_symmetry.space_group_name_H-M   'P 1'
#
loop_
_entity.id
_entity.type
_entity.pdbx_description
1 polymer ?
#
loop_
_entity_poly.entity_id
_entity_poly.type
_entity_poly.pdbx_seq_one_letter_code
_entity_poly.pdbx_strand_id
1 'polypeptide(L)'
;MKIKSGVLNDKEKDKFIDMLYVGVGKLKSQKDIKHFLRDFLTESEKIMIGRRMLIAQRLLYRQPYDQIVREMGVGLDTIYKIRNWLNSGPGGHKDIIPKLKNTRRLRKKINSGFRDYYVSGPFAELRKRYRSHYWLADLLEELNR
;
A
#
# COMPACT_ATOMS: atom_id res chain seq x y z
N MET A 1 6.35 17.19 -12.77
CA MET A 1 7.18 18.34 -12.31
C MET A 1 7.39 18.21 -10.82
N LYS A 2 8.62 17.97 -10.34
CA LYS A 2 8.90 17.76 -8.91
C LYS A 2 9.43 19.05 -8.30
N ILE A 3 8.56 19.83 -7.67
CA ILE A 3 8.94 21.03 -6.92
C ILE A 3 9.21 20.65 -5.47
N LYS A 4 10.27 21.18 -4.86
CA LYS A 4 10.49 21.05 -3.42
C LYS A 4 9.49 21.94 -2.69
N SER A 5 8.75 21.39 -1.73
CA SER A 5 7.66 22.09 -1.02
C SER A 5 8.10 23.39 -0.32
N GLY A 6 9.38 23.52 0.04
CA GLY A 6 9.93 24.72 0.67
C GLY A 6 10.18 25.91 -0.27
N VAL A 7 9.96 25.76 -1.59
CA VAL A 7 10.24 26.82 -2.57
C VAL A 7 9.01 27.69 -2.86
N LEU A 8 7.80 27.17 -2.61
CA LEU A 8 6.54 27.86 -2.93
C LEU A 8 6.02 28.67 -1.73
N ASN A 9 5.42 29.82 -2.01
CA ASN A 9 4.65 30.56 -1.01
C ASN A 9 3.38 29.78 -0.63
N ASP A 10 2.93 29.87 0.62
CA ASP A 10 1.78 29.11 1.10
C ASP A 10 0.50 29.48 0.32
N LYS A 11 0.32 30.76 -0.03
CA LYS A 11 -0.78 31.21 -0.89
C LYS A 11 -0.81 30.55 -2.28
N GLU A 12 0.36 30.29 -2.84
CA GLU A 12 0.46 29.63 -4.16
C GLU A 12 0.13 28.14 -4.05
N LYS A 13 0.58 27.49 -2.97
CA LYS A 13 0.22 26.09 -2.68
C LYS A 13 -1.29 25.93 -2.55
N ASP A 14 -1.92 26.81 -1.78
CA ASP A 14 -3.36 26.78 -1.56
C ASP A 14 -4.11 26.95 -2.90
N LYS A 15 -3.70 27.90 -3.73
CA LYS A 15 -4.28 28.09 -5.08
C LYS A 15 -4.18 26.83 -5.94
N PHE A 16 -3.05 26.13 -5.94
CA PHE A 16 -2.89 24.89 -6.71
C PHE A 16 -3.77 23.76 -6.16
N ILE A 17 -3.87 23.65 -4.84
CA ILE A 17 -4.69 22.65 -4.14
C ILE A 17 -6.18 22.90 -4.39
N ASP A 18 -6.62 24.15 -4.30
CA ASP A 18 -8.01 24.54 -4.56
C ASP A 18 -8.43 24.23 -6.00
N MET A 19 -7.56 24.54 -6.96
CA MET A 19 -7.81 24.21 -8.37
C MET A 19 -7.95 22.69 -8.57
N LEU A 20 -7.14 21.89 -7.87
CA LEU A 20 -7.26 20.44 -7.90
C LEU A 20 -8.61 19.97 -7.34
N TYR A 21 -9.06 20.54 -6.23
CA TYR A 21 -10.36 20.21 -5.63
C TYR A 21 -11.53 20.56 -6.56
N VAL A 22 -11.51 21.74 -7.17
CA VAL A 22 -12.51 22.16 -8.15
C VAL A 22 -12.51 21.23 -9.37
N GLY A 23 -11.33 20.88 -9.87
CA GLY A 23 -11.18 19.97 -11.02
C GLY A 23 -11.75 18.58 -10.74
N VAL A 24 -11.35 17.96 -9.62
CA VAL A 24 -11.82 16.63 -9.22
C VAL A 24 -13.32 16.64 -8.90
N GLY A 25 -13.83 17.69 -8.26
CA GLY A 25 -15.25 17.82 -7.92
C GLY A 25 -16.20 17.92 -9.12
N LYS A 26 -15.69 18.28 -10.32
CA LYS A 26 -16.48 18.34 -11.55
C LYS A 26 -16.59 17.01 -12.29
N LEU A 27 -15.81 15.99 -11.91
CA LEU A 27 -15.80 14.69 -12.57
C LEU A 27 -17.05 13.89 -12.20
N LYS A 28 -17.84 13.47 -13.19
CA LYS A 28 -19.12 12.76 -12.96
C LYS A 28 -19.07 11.29 -13.36
N SER A 29 -18.31 10.94 -14.39
CA SER A 29 -18.21 9.57 -14.91
C SER A 29 -16.85 8.93 -14.62
N GLN A 30 -16.83 7.60 -14.51
CA GLN A 30 -15.60 6.82 -14.43
C GLN A 30 -14.69 7.05 -15.65
N LYS A 31 -15.28 7.31 -16.84
CA LYS A 31 -14.53 7.63 -18.06
C LYS A 31 -13.78 8.96 -17.91
N ASP A 32 -14.45 9.97 -17.37
CA ASP A 32 -13.87 11.30 -17.15
C ASP A 32 -12.73 11.24 -16.14
N ILE A 33 -12.91 10.47 -15.06
CA ILE A 33 -11.85 10.23 -14.06
C ILE A 33 -10.65 9.55 -14.72
N LYS A 34 -10.88 8.53 -15.56
CA LYS A 34 -9.79 7.81 -16.23
C LYS A 34 -9.00 8.71 -17.18
N HIS A 35 -9.68 9.57 -17.95
CA HIS A 35 -9.02 10.53 -18.82
C HIS A 35 -8.26 11.59 -18.01
N PHE A 36 -8.89 12.18 -16.99
CA PHE A 36 -8.25 13.12 -16.08
C PHE A 36 -6.96 12.56 -15.47
N LEU A 37 -7.00 11.35 -14.90
CA LEU A 37 -5.80 10.73 -14.32
C LEU A 37 -4.73 10.41 -15.38
N ARG A 38 -5.11 10.14 -16.63
CA ARG A 38 -4.16 9.90 -17.71
C ARG A 38 -3.47 11.18 -18.17
N ASP A 39 -4.19 12.29 -18.19
CA ASP A 39 -3.70 13.56 -18.73
C ASP A 39 -2.86 14.31 -17.69
N PHE A 40 -3.25 14.27 -16.42
CA PHE A 40 -2.62 15.06 -15.35
C PHE A 40 -1.55 14.30 -14.55
N LEU A 41 -1.55 12.96 -14.55
CA LEU A 41 -0.61 12.18 -13.76
C LEU A 41 0.29 11.31 -14.65
N THR A 42 1.57 11.28 -14.29
CA THR A 42 2.52 10.33 -14.84
C THR A 42 2.23 8.90 -14.39
N GLU A 43 2.76 7.91 -15.11
CA GLU A 43 2.61 6.49 -14.74
C GLU A 43 3.09 6.22 -13.31
N SER A 44 4.25 6.76 -12.96
CA SER A 44 4.83 6.64 -11.62
C SER A 44 3.94 7.23 -10.52
N GLU A 45 3.30 8.38 -10.77
CA GLU A 45 2.39 9.00 -9.79
C GLU A 45 1.11 8.20 -9.61
N LYS A 46 0.53 7.67 -10.70
CA LYS A 46 -0.65 6.79 -10.63
C LYS A 46 -0.35 5.54 -9.80
N ILE A 47 0.78 4.87 -10.06
CA ILE A 47 1.21 3.69 -9.31
C ILE A 47 1.44 4.06 -7.83
N MET A 48 2.06 5.21 -7.56
CA MET A 48 2.32 5.66 -6.19
C MET A 48 1.02 5.87 -5.41
N ILE A 49 0.04 6.57 -5.99
CA ILE A 49 -1.27 6.81 -5.36
C ILE A 49 -2.01 5.48 -5.16
N GLY A 50 -2.01 4.61 -6.17
CA GLY A 50 -2.61 3.27 -6.07
C GLY A 50 -1.97 2.42 -4.97
N ARG A 51 -0.63 2.40 -4.87
CA ARG A 51 0.08 1.69 -3.78
C ARG A 51 -0.34 2.23 -2.42
N ARG A 52 -0.43 3.55 -2.25
CA ARG A 52 -0.84 4.18 -0.98
C ARG A 52 -2.27 3.78 -0.59
N MET A 53 -3.20 3.80 -1.54
CA MET A 53 -4.59 3.35 -1.31
C MET A 53 -4.65 1.87 -0.88
N LEU A 54 -3.88 1.01 -1.52
CA LEU A 54 -3.82 -0.42 -1.19
C LEU A 54 -3.16 -0.69 0.17
N ILE A 55 -2.11 0.05 0.54
CA ILE A 55 -1.49 -0.04 1.88
C ILE A 55 -2.50 0.41 2.94
N ALA A 56 -3.17 1.54 2.70
CA ALA A 56 -4.18 2.05 3.62
C ALA A 56 -5.33 1.05 3.82
N GLN A 57 -5.76 0.39 2.74
CA GLN A 57 -6.73 -0.70 2.81
C GLN A 57 -6.26 -1.86 3.70
N ARG A 58 -5.04 -2.35 3.51
CA ARG A 58 -4.48 -3.44 4.33
C ARG A 58 -4.32 -3.06 5.79
N LEU A 59 -3.94 -1.82 6.07
CA LEU A 59 -3.84 -1.29 7.43
C LEU A 59 -5.20 -1.28 8.13
N LEU A 60 -6.28 -0.88 7.43
CA LEU A 60 -7.64 -0.95 7.96
C LEU A 60 -8.11 -2.38 8.21
N TYR A 61 -7.62 -3.35 7.44
CA TYR A 61 -7.85 -4.79 7.67
C TYR A 61 -6.94 -5.41 8.74
N ARG A 62 -6.14 -4.60 9.45
CA ARG A 62 -5.21 -5.07 10.49
C ARG A 62 -4.21 -6.12 9.99
N GLN A 63 -3.84 -6.07 8.71
CA GLN A 63 -2.79 -6.93 8.16
C GLN A 63 -1.43 -6.59 8.80
N PRO A 64 -0.58 -7.57 9.13
CA PRO A 64 0.71 -7.31 9.77
C PRO A 64 1.68 -6.61 8.82
N TYR A 65 2.56 -5.77 9.37
CA TYR A 65 3.37 -4.83 8.58
C TYR A 65 4.40 -5.53 7.70
N ASP A 66 4.99 -6.62 8.18
CA ASP A 66 5.91 -7.44 7.41
C ASP A 66 5.27 -7.97 6.13
N GLN A 67 4.01 -8.42 6.21
CA GLN A 67 3.25 -8.88 5.06
C GLN A 67 2.97 -7.73 4.09
N ILE A 68 2.61 -6.54 4.59
CA ILE A 68 2.39 -5.35 3.75
C ILE A 68 3.68 -4.95 3.05
N VAL A 69 4.83 -4.95 3.74
CA VAL A 69 6.16 -4.67 3.17
C VAL A 69 6.44 -5.62 2.00
N ARG A 70 6.26 -6.93 2.21
CA ARG A 70 6.53 -7.95 1.19
C ARG A 70 5.61 -7.81 -0.02
N GLU A 71 4.30 -7.68 0.20
CA GLU A 71 3.33 -7.60 -0.90
C GLU A 71 3.42 -6.29 -1.69
N MET A 72 3.80 -5.19 -1.03
CA MET A 72 3.81 -3.87 -1.63
C MET A 72 5.19 -3.37 -2.01
N GLY A 73 6.26 -4.08 -1.68
CA GLY A 73 7.64 -3.70 -1.94
C GLY A 73 8.02 -2.33 -1.39
N VAL A 74 7.43 -1.93 -0.26
CA VAL A 74 7.67 -0.63 0.41
C VAL A 74 8.47 -0.82 1.71
N GLY A 75 9.21 0.20 2.12
CA GLY A 75 9.81 0.24 3.45
C GLY A 75 8.78 0.46 4.57
N LEU A 76 9.17 0.11 5.80
CA LEU A 76 8.37 0.34 7.01
C LEU A 76 8.09 1.83 7.25
N ASP A 77 9.00 2.71 6.87
CA ASP A 77 8.85 4.17 6.97
C ASP A 77 7.63 4.65 6.16
N THR A 78 7.38 4.05 5.00
CA THR A 78 6.27 4.39 4.12
C THR A 78 4.95 3.92 4.73
N ILE A 79 4.94 2.72 5.30
CA ILE A 79 3.77 2.19 6.02
C ILE A 79 3.45 3.08 7.22
N TYR A 80 4.48 3.49 7.98
CA TYR A 80 4.31 4.35 9.14
C TYR A 80 3.72 5.71 8.76
N LYS A 81 4.22 6.34 7.69
CA LYS A 81 3.66 7.60 7.15
C LYS A 81 2.18 7.46 6.80
N ILE A 82 1.82 6.39 6.09
CA ILE A 82 0.42 6.14 5.70
C ILE A 82 -0.44 5.88 6.92
N ARG A 83 0.03 5.08 7.88
CA ARG A 83 -0.67 4.87 9.15
C ARG A 83 -0.91 6.17 9.89
N ASN A 84 0.10 7.05 9.94
CA ASN A 84 -0.03 8.33 10.60
C ASN A 84 -1.11 9.18 9.91
N TRP A 85 -1.11 9.24 8.57
CA TRP A 85 -2.16 9.94 7.81
C TRP A 85 -3.57 9.36 8.03
N LEU A 86 -3.70 8.04 8.23
CA LEU A 86 -4.99 7.43 8.56
C LEU A 86 -5.48 7.84 9.94
N ASN A 87 -4.56 7.97 10.90
CA ASN A 87 -4.89 8.34 12.28
C ASN A 87 -5.13 9.84 12.45
N SER A 88 -4.32 10.68 11.80
CA SER A 88 -4.29 12.14 12.00
C SER A 88 -5.01 12.93 10.91
N GLY A 89 -5.43 12.29 9.82
CA GLY A 89 -6.05 12.97 8.70
C GLY A 89 -7.54 13.30 8.92
N PRO A 90 -8.13 14.14 8.06
CA PRO A 90 -9.54 14.56 8.15
C PRO A 90 -10.57 13.44 7.89
N GLY A 91 -10.12 12.18 7.78
CA GLY A 91 -11.01 11.03 7.73
C GLY A 91 -11.63 10.68 6.37
N GLY A 92 -11.33 11.41 5.29
CA GLY A 92 -11.94 11.15 3.96
C GLY A 92 -11.70 9.73 3.39
N HIS A 93 -10.71 9.01 3.90
CA HIS A 93 -10.45 7.61 3.56
C HIS A 93 -11.42 6.62 4.22
N LYS A 94 -12.07 7.01 5.34
CA LYS A 94 -12.93 6.14 6.14
C LYS A 94 -14.16 5.67 5.37
N ASP A 95 -14.67 6.49 4.46
CA ASP A 95 -15.86 6.15 3.67
C ASP A 95 -15.53 5.39 2.38
N ILE A 96 -14.35 5.65 1.82
CA ILE A 96 -13.98 5.15 0.49
C ILE A 96 -13.34 3.77 0.60
N ILE A 97 -12.37 3.61 1.52
CA ILE A 97 -11.55 2.40 1.55
C ILE A 97 -12.35 1.14 1.94
N PRO A 98 -13.28 1.17 2.91
CA PRO A 98 -14.16 0.04 3.18
C PRO A 98 -15.06 -0.34 2.00
N LYS A 99 -15.47 0.63 1.16
CA LYS A 99 -16.29 0.35 -0.04
C LYS A 99 -15.50 -0.38 -1.13
N LEU A 100 -14.16 -0.31 -1.12
CA LEU A 100 -13.29 -1.05 -2.05
C LEU A 100 -13.22 -2.56 -1.76
N LYS A 101 -13.84 -3.04 -0.67
CA LYS A 101 -13.82 -4.45 -0.18
C LYS A 101 -14.37 -5.48 -1.18
N ASN A 102 -15.20 -5.05 -2.14
CA ASN A 102 -15.96 -5.96 -3.01
C ASN A 102 -15.36 -6.20 -4.40
N THR A 103 -14.19 -5.64 -4.73
CA THR A 103 -13.54 -5.93 -6.01
C THR A 103 -12.85 -7.31 -5.93
N ARG A 104 -13.63 -8.38 -6.15
CA ARG A 104 -13.27 -9.81 -6.06
C ARG A 104 -11.96 -10.23 -6.74
N ARG A 105 -11.34 -9.37 -7.56
CA ARG A 105 -10.14 -9.67 -8.36
C ARG A 105 -8.82 -9.63 -7.60
N LEU A 106 -8.76 -9.05 -6.39
CA LEU A 106 -7.51 -8.95 -5.62
C LEU A 106 -7.26 -10.14 -4.67
N ARG A 107 -8.24 -11.04 -4.50
CA ARG A 107 -8.08 -12.30 -3.77
C ARG A 107 -7.29 -13.31 -4.63
N LYS A 108 -6.01 -13.05 -4.90
CA LYS A 108 -5.10 -14.19 -5.10
C LYS A 108 -5.02 -14.90 -3.74
N LYS A 109 -5.32 -16.19 -3.69
CA LYS A 109 -5.17 -17.02 -2.49
C LYS A 109 -3.71 -16.91 -2.03
N ILE A 110 -3.49 -16.19 -0.94
CA ILE A 110 -2.22 -16.24 -0.20
C ILE A 110 -2.38 -17.43 0.72
N ASN A 111 -1.66 -18.52 0.43
CA ASN A 111 -1.62 -19.70 1.28
C ASN A 111 -0.73 -19.41 2.49
N SER A 112 -1.18 -18.55 3.40
CA SER A 112 -0.42 -18.10 4.56
C SER A 112 -0.33 -19.18 5.65
N GLY A 113 0.47 -20.21 5.40
CA GLY A 113 0.90 -21.17 6.42
C GLY A 113 2.27 -20.80 7.02
N PHE A 114 2.64 -21.48 8.11
CA PHE A 114 4.00 -21.46 8.70
C PHE A 114 5.11 -21.60 7.64
N ARG A 115 4.78 -22.34 6.57
CA ARG A 115 5.56 -22.55 5.34
C ARG A 115 6.10 -21.26 4.67
N ASP A 116 5.34 -20.16 4.69
CA ASP A 116 5.71 -18.94 3.94
C ASP A 116 6.60 -17.98 4.76
N TYR A 117 6.63 -18.13 6.10
CA TYR A 117 7.36 -17.22 6.99
C TYR A 117 8.88 -17.30 6.76
N TYR A 118 9.41 -18.52 6.60
CA TYR A 118 10.83 -18.80 6.42
C TYR A 118 11.31 -18.83 4.96
N VAL A 119 10.41 -18.99 3.99
CA VAL A 119 10.78 -19.06 2.56
C VAL A 119 11.03 -17.66 1.96
N SER A 120 10.44 -16.61 2.55
CA SER A 120 10.45 -15.26 1.96
C SER A 120 10.81 -14.13 2.94
N GLY A 121 11.34 -14.47 4.13
CA GLY A 121 11.70 -13.50 5.18
C GLY A 121 13.18 -13.10 5.20
N PRO A 122 13.56 -12.16 6.10
CA PRO A 122 14.95 -11.69 6.26
C PRO A 122 15.97 -12.80 6.58
N PHE A 123 15.50 -13.96 7.03
CA PHE A 123 16.31 -15.14 7.33
C PHE A 123 16.16 -16.28 6.31
N ALA A 124 15.48 -16.05 5.17
CA ALA A 124 15.32 -17.07 4.13
C ALA A 124 16.68 -17.55 3.59
N GLU A 125 17.60 -16.60 3.42
CA GLU A 125 18.98 -16.87 3.00
C GLU A 125 19.76 -17.64 4.08
N LEU A 126 19.48 -17.35 5.35
CA LEU A 126 20.07 -18.03 6.51
C LEU A 126 19.63 -19.50 6.59
N ARG A 127 18.33 -19.79 6.34
CA ARG A 127 17.79 -21.16 6.27
C ARG A 127 18.40 -21.95 5.11
N LYS A 128 18.62 -21.31 3.96
CA LYS A 128 19.28 -21.94 2.81
C LYS A 128 20.73 -22.31 3.12
N ARG A 129 21.45 -21.45 3.85
CA ARG A 129 22.87 -21.65 4.20
C ARG A 129 23.08 -22.68 5.30
N TYR A 130 22.19 -22.73 6.30
CA TYR A 130 22.31 -23.60 7.46
C TYR A 130 21.17 -24.62 7.53
N ARG A 131 20.87 -25.28 6.41
CA ARG A 131 19.75 -26.22 6.29
C ARG A 131 19.72 -27.31 7.37
N SER A 132 20.89 -27.77 7.82
CA SER A 132 21.02 -28.80 8.86
C SER A 132 20.48 -28.39 10.24
N HIS A 133 20.45 -27.09 10.55
CA HIS A 133 20.02 -26.60 11.86
C HIS A 133 18.51 -26.41 11.97
N TYR A 134 17.81 -26.41 10.83
CA TYR A 134 16.35 -26.25 10.76
C TYR A 134 15.62 -27.60 10.73
N TRP A 135 16.32 -28.73 10.92
CA TRP A 135 15.72 -30.07 10.88
C TRP A 135 14.57 -30.25 11.87
N LEU A 136 14.68 -29.67 13.07
CA LEU A 136 13.64 -29.76 14.10
C LEU A 136 12.41 -28.94 13.69
N ALA A 137 12.62 -27.78 13.06
CA ALA A 137 11.53 -26.98 12.50
C ALA A 137 10.86 -27.72 11.34
N ASP A 138 11.63 -28.37 10.46
CA ASP A 138 11.11 -29.21 9.38
C ASP A 138 10.31 -30.42 9.93
N LEU A 139 10.77 -31.05 11.01
CA LEU A 139 10.08 -32.17 11.67
C LEU A 139 8.77 -31.72 12.36
N LEU A 140 8.80 -30.60 13.08
CA LEU A 140 7.61 -30.02 13.69
C LEU A 140 6.59 -29.54 12.63
N GLU A 141 7.06 -29.08 11.47
CA GLU A 141 6.22 -28.79 10.31
C GLU A 141 5.52 -30.04 9.76
N GLU A 142 6.22 -31.19 9.75
CA GLU A 142 5.70 -32.46 9.25
C GLU A 142 4.64 -33.07 10.17
N LEU A 143 4.81 -32.90 11.49
CA LEU A 143 3.87 -33.38 12.51
C LEU A 143 2.60 -32.53 12.65
N ASN A 144 2.61 -31.30 12.15
CA ASN A 144 1.50 -30.35 12.25
C ASN A 144 0.67 -30.27 10.93
N ARG A 145 0.85 -31.24 10.04
CA ARG A 145 0.05 -31.47 8.82
C ARG A 145 -0.92 -32.61 9.04
#